data_AF-A0A1E5A1I3-F1
#
_entry.id   AF-A0A1E5A1I3-F1
#
_cell.length_a   1.000
_cell.length_b   1.000
_cell.length_c   1.000
_cell.angle_alpha   90.00
_cell.angle_beta   90.00
_cell.angle_gamma   90.00
#
_symmetry.space_group_name_H-M   'P 1'
#
loop_
_entity.id
_entity.type
_entity.pdbx_description
1 polymer ?
#
loop_
_entity_poly.entity_id
_entity_poly.type
_entity_poly.pdbx_seq_one_letter_code
_entity_poly.pdbx_strand_id
1 'polypeptide(L)' 'MGFLYGVFIVMANKIAIIGLGIMGRRMLENALAHPDFEVSGIWDPENASIVKAQLQGQAS' A
#
# COMPACT_ATOMS: atom_id res chain seq x y z
N MET A 1 -2.61 14.20 12.84
CA MET A 1 -3.69 15.16 12.55
C MET A 1 -3.15 16.58 12.69
N GLY A 2 -2.74 17.20 11.58
CA GLY A 2 -2.20 18.58 11.58
C GLY A 2 -3.09 19.50 10.77
N PHE A 3 -3.48 20.65 11.33
CA PHE A 3 -4.28 21.66 10.65
C PHE A 3 -3.35 22.81 10.25
N LEU A 4 -3.03 22.91 8.95
CA LEU A 4 -2.21 23.99 8.39
C LEU A 4 -3.01 24.65 7.28
N TYR A 5 -3.13 25.98 7.30
CA TYR A 5 -3.79 26.78 6.25
C TYR A 5 -5.24 26.39 5.89
N GLY A 6 -6.00 25.79 6.81
CA GLY A 6 -7.40 25.41 6.55
C GLY A 6 -7.56 24.12 5.75
N VAL A 7 -6.47 23.38 5.49
CA VAL A 7 -6.49 22.07 4.82
C VAL A 7 -6.18 20.98 5.84
N PHE A 8 -6.99 19.92 5.85
CA PHE A 8 -6.70 18.71 6.61
C PHE A 8 -5.59 17.93 5.90
N ILE A 9 -4.40 17.92 6.48
CA ILE A 9 -3.30 17.08 6.00
C ILE A 9 -3.36 15.76 6.76
N VAL A 10 -3.72 14.68 6.05
CA VAL A 10 -3.57 13.31 6.57
C VAL A 10 -2.12 12.92 6.39
N MET A 11 -1.45 12.57 7.48
CA MET A 11 -0.09 12.03 7.45
C MET A 11 -0.18 10.52 7.39
N ALA A 12 -0.07 9.96 6.19
CA ALA A 12 0.03 8.52 5.98
C ALA A 12 1.47 8.05 6.18
N ASN A 13 1.64 6.95 6.90
CA ASN A 13 2.91 6.27 7.05
C ASN A 13 3.24 5.54 5.75
N LYS A 14 4.37 5.92 5.13
CA LYS A 14 4.84 5.27 3.91
C LYS A 14 5.46 3.92 4.24
N ILE A 15 5.00 2.88 3.57
CA ILE A 15 5.49 1.52 3.73
C ILE A 15 5.84 0.89 2.39
N ALA A 16 6.80 -0.03 2.40
CA ALA A 16 7.10 -0.91 1.28
C ALA A 16 6.84 -2.36 1.68
N ILE A 17 6.33 -3.17 0.74
CA ILE A 17 6.04 -4.59 0.97
C ILE A 17 7.02 -5.44 0.16
N ILE A 18 7.78 -6.27 0.87
CA ILE A 18 8.78 -7.19 0.28
C ILE A 18 8.28 -8.62 0.48
N GLY A 19 8.11 -9.33 -0.62
CA GLY A 19 7.48 -10.65 -0.67
C GLY A 19 5.97 -10.54 -0.89
N LEU A 20 5.49 -11.03 -2.02
CA LEU A 20 4.11 -10.94 -2.51
C LEU A 20 3.40 -12.30 -2.55
N GLY A 21 3.79 -13.18 -1.61
CA GLY A 21 3.05 -14.39 -1.28
C GLY A 21 1.66 -14.10 -0.71
N ILE A 22 1.05 -15.07 -0.03
CA ILE A 22 -0.31 -14.92 0.53
C ILE A 22 -0.35 -13.77 1.56
N MET A 23 0.62 -13.71 2.48
CA MET A 23 0.62 -12.67 3.52
C MET A 23 0.98 -11.28 3.00
N GLY A 24 1.92 -11.17 2.06
CA GLY A 24 2.28 -9.88 1.47
C GLY A 24 1.11 -9.21 0.75
N ARG A 25 0.30 -10.00 0.03
CA ARG A 25 -0.90 -9.48 -0.64
C ARG A 25 -2.01 -9.12 0.34
N ARG A 26 -2.20 -9.88 1.42
CA ARG A 26 -3.13 -9.50 2.51
C ARG A 26 -2.69 -8.22 3.21
N MET A 27 -1.38 -8.04 3.40
CA MET A 27 -0.82 -6.81 3.94
C MET A 27 -1.06 -5.63 2.99
N LEU A 28 -0.89 -5.84 1.68
CA LEU A 28 -1.19 -4.83 0.65
C LEU A 28 -2.67 -4.43 0.69
N GLU A 29 -3.59 -5.40 0.68
CA GLU A 29 -5.03 -5.16 0.78
C GLU A 29 -5.39 -4.36 2.05
N ASN A 30 -4.84 -4.75 3.20
CA ASN A 30 -5.09 -4.06 4.47
C ASN A 30 -4.52 -2.64 4.48
N ALA A 31 -3.32 -2.43 3.92
CA ALA A 31 -2.68 -1.13 3.87
C ALA A 31 -3.43 -0.17 2.94
N LEU A 32 -3.91 -0.66 1.79
CA LEU A 32 -4.71 0.14 0.84
C LEU A 32 -6.07 0.54 1.43
N ALA A 33 -6.66 -0.29 2.28
CA ALA A 33 -7.93 -0.01 2.94
C ALA A 33 -7.81 0.96 4.13
N HIS A 34 -6.59 1.29 4.59
CA HIS A 34 -6.38 2.04 5.83
C HIS A 34 -5.84 3.46 5.56
N PRO A 35 -6.53 4.54 5.98
CA PRO A 35 -6.19 5.91 5.60
C PRO A 35 -4.84 6.40 6.14
N ASP A 36 -4.33 5.79 7.21
CA ASP A 36 -3.04 6.15 7.80
C ASP A 36 -1.83 5.49 7.12
N PHE A 37 -2.02 4.74 6.03
CA PHE A 37 -0.92 4.07 5.32
C PHE A 37 -0.91 4.43 3.83
N GLU A 38 0.30 4.58 3.30
CA GLU A 38 0.55 4.76 1.87
C GLU A 38 1.58 3.70 1.44
N VAL A 39 1.23 2.88 0.45
CA VAL A 39 2.16 1.90 -0.10
C VAL A 39 3.05 2.57 -1.13
N SER A 40 4.31 2.81 -0.79
CA SER A 40 5.28 3.49 -1.65
C SER A 40 6.01 2.54 -2.59
N GLY A 41 5.91 1.22 -2.38
CA GLY A 41 6.55 0.23 -3.24
C GLY A 41 6.21 -1.20 -2.87
N ILE A 42 6.33 -2.08 -3.86
CA ILE A 42 6.20 -3.54 -3.70
C ILE A 42 7.35 -4.24 -4.41
N TRP A 43 7.77 -5.40 -3.91
CA TRP A 43 8.83 -6.20 -4.53
C TRP A 43 8.64 -7.70 -4.26
N ASP A 44 8.96 -8.53 -5.24
CA ASP A 44 9.05 -9.99 -5.14
C ASP A 44 10.05 -10.52 -6.19
N PRO A 45 10.78 -11.64 -5.95
CA PRO A 45 11.63 -12.24 -6.97
C PRO A 45 10.85 -12.75 -8.19
N GLU A 46 9.56 -13.08 -8.04
CA GLU A 46 8.70 -13.52 -9.12
C GLU A 46 7.89 -12.36 -9.71
N ASN A 47 8.15 -12.05 -10.99
CA ASN A 47 7.44 -10.96 -11.68
C ASN A 47 5.91 -11.17 -11.73
N ALA A 48 5.44 -12.42 -11.82
CA ALA A 48 4.00 -12.73 -11.81
C ALA A 48 3.32 -12.31 -10.50
N SER A 49 4.03 -12.42 -9.38
CA SER A 49 3.54 -12.00 -8.07
C SER A 49 3.44 -10.47 -7.95
N ILE A 50 4.37 -9.73 -8.57
CA ILE A 50 4.30 -8.26 -8.71
C ILE A 50 3.08 -7.85 -9.53
N VAL A 51 2.93 -8.41 -10.74
CA VAL A 51 1.81 -8.06 -11.64
C VAL A 51 0.47 -8.33 -10.96
N LYS A 52 0.33 -9.47 -10.28
CA LYS A 52 -0.89 -9.81 -9.55
C LYS A 52 -1.20 -8.80 -8.44
N ALA A 53 -0.20 -8.39 -7.66
CA ALA A 53 -0.37 -7.40 -6.61
C ALA A 53 -0.75 -6.01 -7.16
N GLN A 54 -0.20 -5.60 -8.31
CA GLN A 54 -0.57 -4.34 -8.98
C GLN A 54 -2.03 -4.36 -9.46
N LEU A 55 -2.47 -5.47 -10.05
CA LEU A 55 -3.87 -5.63 -10.47
C LEU A 55 -4.84 -5.60 -9.28
N GLN A 56 -4.44 -6.15 -8.13
CA GLN A 56 -5.22 -6.04 -6.89
C GLN A 56 -5.32 -4.59 -6.39
N GLY A 57 -4.22 -3.84 -6.43
CA GLY A 57 -4.20 -2.44 -6.02
C GLY A 57 -4.96 -1.48 -6.95
N GLN A 58 -5.27 -1.88 -8.18
CA GLN A 58 -6.06 -1.11 -9.15
C GLN A 58 -7.57 -1.41 -9.07
N ALA A 59 -7.97 -2.46 -8.36
CA ALA A 59 -9.36 -2.93 -8.27
C ALA A 59 -10.11 -2.38 -7.04
N SER A 60 -9.58 -1.36 -6.35
CA SER A 60 -10.17 -0.73 -5.16
C SER A 60 -10.55 0.71 -5.41
#